data_AF-A0A1W9VRF7-F1
#
_entry.id   AF-A0A1W9VRF7-F1
#
_cell.length_a   1.000
_cell.length_b   1.000
_cell.length_c   1.000
_cell.angle_alpha   90.00
_cell.angle_beta   90.00
_cell.angle_gamma   90.00
#
_symmetry.space_group_name_H-M   'P 1'
#
loop_
_entity.id
_entity.type
_entity.pdbx_description
1 polymer ?
#
loop_
_entity_poly.entity_id
_entity_poly.type
_entity_poly.pdbx_seq_one_letter_code
_entity_poly.pdbx_strand_id
1 'polypeptide(L)'
;MKFRFFLLVLFIPIISISLFGTNRQDINMVTGMAKYKEAEYFDSIHYLNKVLDENNDLFSEALFWKAKSLYELDLYSESKLTLELLFRKGSIITPYYEDARFLYCKVFFKLERYEDSVLLFNQFNRNPSFSYYHDSSIFWIGESYLQLGDLTNAKKSYVEYLLIQPDSLVVQERLKLTNQMAKLMNSTDNNTLTVLDKASWLSDYIIKEQKNGSLESNVSSFLDKFNNKDEFFSWLVTTTNGYNSELSSGSDISNSKNIEMDSDILSKLEIELLNELGD
;
A
#
# COMPACT_ATOMS: atom_id res chain seq x y z
N MET A 1 44.06 11.48 -81.09
CA MET A 1 44.80 11.58 -79.80
C MET A 1 43.76 11.67 -78.69
N LYS A 2 43.59 10.61 -77.88
CA LYS A 2 42.47 10.44 -76.93
C LYS A 2 42.75 11.17 -75.62
N PHE A 3 41.93 12.15 -75.25
CA PHE A 3 41.98 12.82 -73.94
C PHE A 3 41.14 12.02 -72.94
N ARG A 4 41.78 11.49 -71.89
CA ARG A 4 41.12 10.79 -70.79
C ARG A 4 40.63 11.81 -69.76
N PHE A 5 39.33 11.82 -69.51
CA PHE A 5 38.69 12.59 -68.43
C PHE A 5 39.01 11.90 -67.09
N PHE A 6 39.79 12.55 -66.23
CA PHE A 6 40.09 12.05 -64.88
C PHE A 6 38.98 12.54 -63.94
N LEU A 7 38.11 11.62 -63.53
CA LEU A 7 37.00 11.89 -62.63
C LEU A 7 37.53 11.91 -61.19
N LEU A 8 37.67 13.13 -60.65
CA LEU A 8 38.20 13.37 -59.30
C LEU A 8 37.05 13.14 -58.29
N VAL A 9 36.99 11.93 -57.74
CA VAL A 9 36.05 11.58 -56.67
C VAL A 9 36.54 12.25 -55.38
N LEU A 10 35.92 13.38 -55.04
CA LEU A 10 36.09 14.07 -53.76
C LEU A 10 35.47 13.19 -52.67
N PHE A 11 36.33 12.50 -51.92
CA PHE A 11 35.96 11.77 -50.71
C PHE A 11 35.71 12.81 -49.61
N ILE A 12 34.46 13.28 -49.50
CA ILE A 12 34.03 14.09 -48.36
C ILE A 12 33.83 13.08 -47.22
N PRO A 13 34.66 13.11 -46.15
CA PRO A 13 34.32 12.35 -44.97
C PRO A 13 33.02 12.95 -44.42
N ILE A 14 31.92 12.19 -44.57
CA ILE A 14 30.72 12.43 -43.79
C ILE A 14 31.16 12.18 -42.36
N ILE A 15 31.58 13.25 -41.67
CA ILE A 15 31.68 13.25 -40.23
C ILE A 15 30.25 13.04 -39.78
N SER A 16 29.91 11.78 -39.51
CA SER A 16 28.75 11.41 -38.73
C SER A 16 28.90 12.14 -37.41
N ILE A 17 28.30 13.33 -37.31
CA ILE A 17 28.00 13.94 -36.03
C ILE A 17 27.03 12.96 -35.40
N SER A 18 27.58 11.97 -34.68
CA SER A 18 26.84 11.25 -33.68
C SER A 18 26.27 12.33 -32.78
N LEU A 19 24.95 12.51 -32.84
CA LEU A 19 24.17 13.14 -31.79
C LEU A 19 24.54 12.40 -30.50
N PHE A 20 25.60 12.86 -29.83
CA PHE A 20 25.76 12.64 -28.41
C PHE A 20 24.55 13.33 -27.80
N GLY A 21 23.51 12.55 -27.52
CA GLY A 21 22.48 12.93 -26.57
C GLY A 21 23.24 13.34 -25.33
N THR A 22 23.31 14.64 -25.07
CA THR A 22 23.96 15.15 -23.88
C THR A 22 23.09 14.65 -22.74
N ASN A 23 23.60 13.66 -22.02
CA ASN A 23 23.08 13.23 -20.75
C ASN A 23 23.31 14.41 -19.79
N ARG A 24 22.44 15.42 -19.89
CA ARG A 24 22.55 16.67 -19.13
C ARG A 24 22.13 16.32 -17.72
N GLN A 25 23.11 15.90 -16.91
CA GLN A 25 22.91 15.72 -15.49
C GLN A 25 22.54 17.08 -14.91
N ASP A 26 21.25 17.28 -14.69
CA ASP A 26 20.76 18.44 -13.97
C ASP A 26 21.23 18.33 -12.50
N ILE A 27 21.89 19.37 -12.00
CA ILE A 27 22.47 19.36 -10.66
C ILE A 27 21.38 19.15 -9.60
N ASN A 28 20.20 19.77 -9.78
CA ASN A 28 19.10 19.62 -8.83
C ASN A 28 18.53 18.21 -8.91
N MET A 29 18.47 17.60 -10.09
CA MET A 29 18.05 16.21 -10.24
C MET A 29 18.98 15.24 -9.49
N VAL A 30 20.29 15.35 -9.75
CA VAL A 30 21.29 14.50 -9.09
C VAL A 30 21.29 14.72 -7.58
N THR A 31 21.24 15.97 -7.12
CA THR A 31 21.18 16.30 -5.69
C THR A 31 19.89 15.78 -5.05
N GLY A 32 18.74 15.91 -5.71
CA GLY A 32 17.46 15.41 -5.22
C GLY A 32 17.46 13.89 -5.02
N MET A 33 18.04 13.14 -5.95
CA MET A 33 18.21 11.68 -5.84
C MET A 33 19.22 11.28 -4.77
N ALA A 34 20.31 12.04 -4.62
CA ALA A 34 21.29 11.80 -3.57
C ALA A 34 20.67 11.99 -2.18
N LYS A 35 19.90 13.08 -2.00
CA LYS A 35 19.18 13.36 -0.75
C LYS A 35 18.15 12.28 -0.41
N TYR A 36 17.45 11.73 -1.40
CA TYR A 36 16.58 10.57 -1.18
C TYR A 36 17.37 9.36 -0.62
N LYS A 37 18.55 9.07 -1.19
CA LYS A 37 19.40 7.95 -0.72
C LYS A 37 19.96 8.16 0.69
N GLU A 38 20.13 9.41 1.10
CA GLU A 38 20.54 9.81 2.45
C GLU A 38 19.36 9.82 3.45
N ALA A 39 18.15 9.43 3.01
CA ALA A 39 16.89 9.54 3.76
C ALA A 39 16.50 11.00 4.14
N GLU A 40 17.11 11.99 3.49
CA GLU A 40 16.78 13.40 3.65
C GLU A 40 15.64 13.78 2.68
N TYR A 41 14.44 13.24 2.94
CA TYR A 41 13.32 13.29 1.99
C TYR A 41 12.77 14.71 1.74
N PHE A 42 12.75 15.58 2.75
CA PHE A 42 12.34 16.98 2.57
C PHE A 42 13.29 17.73 1.62
N ASP A 43 14.61 17.55 1.81
CA ASP A 43 15.61 18.14 0.93
C ASP A 43 15.53 17.55 -0.48
N SER A 44 15.31 16.23 -0.58
CA SER A 44 15.05 15.58 -1.86
C SER A 44 13.90 16.27 -2.61
N ILE A 45 12.75 16.46 -1.96
CA ILE A 45 11.58 17.14 -2.54
C ILE A 45 11.92 18.57 -2.95
N HIS A 46 12.68 19.32 -2.14
CA HIS A 46 13.10 20.68 -2.45
C HIS A 46 13.88 20.76 -3.76
N TYR A 47 14.91 19.93 -3.94
CA TYR A 47 15.70 19.93 -5.17
C TYR A 47 14.89 19.43 -6.37
N LEU A 48 14.05 18.41 -6.19
CA LEU A 48 13.21 17.88 -7.27
C LEU A 48 12.16 18.90 -7.73
N ASN A 49 11.61 19.73 -6.83
CA ASN A 49 10.71 20.83 -7.22
C ASN A 49 11.39 21.82 -8.17
N LYS A 50 12.68 22.12 -7.97
CA LYS A 50 13.42 23.00 -8.90
C LYS A 50 13.50 22.42 -10.30
N VAL A 51 13.67 21.10 -10.43
CA VAL A 51 13.65 20.42 -11.74
C VAL A 51 12.26 20.52 -12.39
N LEU A 52 11.20 20.39 -11.58
CA LEU A 52 9.81 20.48 -12.06
C LEU A 52 9.43 21.88 -12.53
N ASP A 53 9.98 22.93 -11.93
CA ASP A 53 9.75 24.32 -12.31
C ASP A 53 10.33 24.64 -13.71
N GLU A 54 11.39 23.96 -14.11
CA GLU A 54 12.01 24.13 -15.43
C GLU A 54 11.29 23.38 -16.56
N ASN A 55 10.37 22.46 -16.22
CA ASN A 55 9.56 21.65 -17.15
C ASN A 55 10.37 21.08 -18.34
N ASN A 56 11.49 20.45 -18.02
CA ASN A 56 12.44 19.87 -18.98
C ASN A 56 12.21 18.35 -19.17
N ASP A 57 13.05 17.68 -19.95
CA ASP A 57 12.92 16.23 -20.24
C ASP A 57 13.01 15.34 -18.98
N LEU A 58 13.52 15.86 -17.86
CA LEU A 58 13.61 15.16 -16.57
C LEU A 58 12.32 15.25 -15.75
N PHE A 59 11.29 15.94 -16.25
CA PHE A 59 10.03 16.16 -15.53
C PHE A 59 9.41 14.87 -14.99
N SER A 60 9.38 13.80 -15.81
CA SER A 60 8.79 12.52 -15.39
C SER A 60 9.62 11.84 -14.30
N GLU A 61 10.93 11.93 -14.41
CA GLU A 61 11.85 11.36 -13.44
C GLU A 61 11.79 12.10 -12.11
N ALA A 62 11.75 13.44 -12.15
CA ALA A 62 11.63 14.27 -10.96
C ALA A 62 10.31 14.02 -10.22
N LEU A 63 9.19 13.85 -10.95
CA LEU A 63 7.91 13.47 -10.35
C LEU A 63 7.98 12.10 -9.66
N PHE A 64 8.65 11.12 -10.28
CA PHE A 64 8.78 9.79 -9.70
C PHE A 64 9.56 9.84 -8.37
N TRP A 65 10.74 10.45 -8.36
CA TRP A 65 11.53 10.56 -7.14
C TRP A 65 10.83 11.39 -6.07
N LYS A 66 10.09 12.44 -6.46
CA LYS A 66 9.30 13.24 -5.52
C LYS A 66 8.20 12.38 -4.89
N ALA A 67 7.49 11.59 -5.69
CA ALA A 67 6.47 10.68 -5.18
C ALA A 67 7.04 9.64 -4.22
N LYS A 68 8.24 9.10 -4.50
CA LYS A 68 8.96 8.22 -3.56
C LYS A 68 9.28 8.93 -2.26
N SER A 69 9.90 10.12 -2.31
CA SER A 69 10.22 10.89 -1.10
C SER A 69 8.98 11.21 -0.27
N LEU A 70 7.85 11.54 -0.92
CA LEU A 70 6.56 11.75 -0.24
C LEU A 70 6.04 10.46 0.40
N TYR A 71 6.18 9.31 -0.27
CA TYR A 71 5.80 8.01 0.28
C TYR A 71 6.61 7.65 1.53
N GLU A 72 7.92 7.90 1.56
CA GLU A 72 8.77 7.63 2.73
C GLU A 72 8.50 8.59 3.90
N LEU A 73 7.85 9.73 3.65
CA LEU A 73 7.39 10.69 4.68
C LEU A 73 5.96 10.41 5.16
N ASP A 74 5.35 9.29 4.76
CA ASP A 74 3.95 8.95 5.01
C ASP A 74 2.93 9.97 4.44
N LEU A 75 3.38 10.83 3.52
CA LEU A 75 2.55 11.80 2.79
C LEU A 75 1.91 11.12 1.56
N TYR A 76 1.11 10.09 1.83
CA TYR A 76 0.57 9.20 0.81
C TYR A 76 -0.41 9.89 -0.14
N SER A 77 -1.19 10.87 0.35
CA SER A 77 -2.13 11.64 -0.48
C SER A 77 -1.39 12.49 -1.52
N GLU A 78 -0.33 13.16 -1.13
CA GLU A 78 0.54 13.97 -1.98
C GLU A 78 1.33 13.08 -2.95
N SER A 79 1.81 11.93 -2.47
CA SER A 79 2.46 10.92 -3.32
C SER A 79 1.51 10.46 -4.43
N LYS A 80 0.25 10.16 -4.09
CA LYS A 80 -0.80 9.80 -5.06
C LYS A 80 -0.99 10.87 -6.13
N LEU A 81 -1.20 12.13 -5.71
CA LEU A 81 -1.40 13.25 -6.64
C LEU A 81 -0.18 13.47 -7.55
N THR A 82 1.03 13.27 -7.01
CA THR A 82 2.28 13.39 -7.76
C THR A 82 2.40 12.29 -8.83
N LEU A 83 2.01 11.05 -8.51
CA LEU A 83 1.97 9.93 -9.46
C LEU A 83 0.88 10.11 -10.52
N GLU A 84 -0.31 10.58 -10.14
CA GLU A 84 -1.37 10.92 -11.09
C GLU A 84 -0.91 12.02 -12.08
N LEU A 85 -0.15 13.00 -11.59
CA LEU A 85 0.48 14.00 -12.44
C LEU A 85 1.50 13.38 -13.39
N LEU A 86 2.32 12.43 -12.91
CA LEU A 86 3.27 11.69 -13.74
C LEU A 86 2.54 10.93 -14.85
N PHE A 87 1.47 10.20 -14.56
CA PHE A 87 0.76 9.44 -15.58
C PHE A 87 -0.02 10.31 -16.57
N ARG A 88 -0.42 11.52 -16.17
CA ARG A 88 -1.15 12.45 -17.04
C ARG A 88 -0.24 13.29 -17.93
N LYS A 89 0.90 13.75 -17.40
CA LYS A 89 1.78 14.72 -18.07
C LYS A 89 3.18 14.18 -18.39
N GLY A 90 3.61 13.12 -17.71
CA GLY A 90 4.90 12.51 -17.93
C GLY A 90 4.94 11.67 -19.21
N SER A 91 6.16 11.36 -19.64
CA SER A 91 6.41 10.43 -20.74
C SER A 91 6.22 9.00 -20.27
N ILE A 92 5.37 8.25 -20.98
CA ILE A 92 5.12 6.82 -20.72
C ILE A 92 6.39 5.97 -20.97
N ILE A 93 7.37 6.50 -21.70
CA ILE A 93 8.62 5.80 -22.06
C ILE A 93 9.72 5.97 -20.98
N THR A 94 9.41 6.60 -19.85
CA THR A 94 10.38 6.72 -18.76
C THR A 94 10.75 5.34 -18.20
N PRO A 95 12.05 5.05 -17.92
CA PRO A 95 12.47 3.77 -17.34
C PRO A 95 11.85 3.51 -15.95
N TYR A 96 11.27 4.53 -15.32
CA TYR A 96 10.62 4.45 -14.01
C TYR A 96 9.11 4.19 -14.08
N TYR A 97 8.56 3.95 -15.27
CA TYR A 97 7.10 3.85 -15.42
C TYR A 97 6.53 2.63 -14.68
N GLU A 98 7.22 1.49 -14.73
CA GLU A 98 6.84 0.29 -13.97
C GLU A 98 6.93 0.56 -12.46
N ASP A 99 8.05 1.10 -11.97
CA ASP A 99 8.24 1.47 -10.56
C ASP A 99 7.18 2.45 -10.07
N ALA A 100 6.85 3.47 -10.87
CA ALA A 100 5.82 4.45 -10.55
C ALA A 100 4.45 3.79 -10.42
N ARG A 101 4.11 2.84 -11.32
CA ARG A 101 2.86 2.08 -11.27
C ARG A 101 2.79 1.17 -10.05
N PHE A 102 3.89 0.50 -9.72
CA PHE A 102 3.95 -0.34 -8.53
C PHE A 102 3.82 0.51 -7.24
N LEU A 103 4.55 1.63 -7.15
CA LEU A 103 4.43 2.58 -6.05
C LEU A 103 3.00 3.12 -5.91
N TYR A 104 2.34 3.43 -7.03
CA TYR A 104 0.95 3.88 -7.02
C TYR A 104 0.01 2.86 -6.39
N CYS A 105 0.18 1.56 -6.68
CA CYS A 105 -0.60 0.51 -6.03
C CYS A 105 -0.35 0.48 -4.51
N LYS A 106 0.92 0.57 -4.08
CA LYS A 106 1.29 0.64 -2.65
C LYS A 106 0.72 1.86 -1.93
N VAL A 107 0.66 3.02 -2.61
CA VAL A 107 0.07 4.23 -2.06
C VAL A 107 -1.40 4.00 -1.70
N PHE A 108 -2.17 3.28 -2.52
CA PHE A 108 -3.56 2.96 -2.20
C PHE A 108 -3.68 2.01 -1.01
N PHE A 109 -2.79 1.02 -0.91
CA PHE A 109 -2.72 0.17 0.30
C PHE A 109 -2.46 1.01 1.56
N LYS A 110 -1.52 1.96 1.48
CA LYS A 110 -1.15 2.83 2.60
C LYS A 110 -2.21 3.87 2.96
N LEU A 111 -3.08 4.22 2.02
CA LEU A 111 -4.28 5.03 2.25
C LEU A 111 -5.47 4.19 2.74
N GLU A 112 -5.25 2.92 3.11
CA GLU A 112 -6.28 1.99 3.57
C GLU A 112 -7.40 1.73 2.55
N ARG A 113 -7.13 2.03 1.28
CA ARG A 113 -8.04 1.77 0.16
C ARG A 113 -7.73 0.40 -0.43
N TYR A 114 -8.01 -0.64 0.34
CA TYR A 114 -7.56 -2.00 0.04
C TYR A 114 -8.24 -2.59 -1.20
N GLU A 115 -9.51 -2.31 -1.47
CA GLU A 115 -10.20 -2.76 -2.69
C GLU A 115 -9.58 -2.16 -3.94
N ASP A 116 -9.26 -0.87 -3.90
CA ASP A 116 -8.60 -0.17 -4.99
C ASP A 116 -7.16 -0.67 -5.16
N SER A 117 -6.45 -0.94 -4.06
CA SER A 117 -5.13 -1.57 -4.08
C SER A 117 -5.17 -2.90 -4.82
N VAL A 118 -6.11 -3.80 -4.46
CA VAL A 118 -6.32 -5.07 -5.16
C VAL A 118 -6.59 -4.86 -6.65
N LEU A 119 -7.48 -3.93 -7.00
CA LEU A 119 -7.80 -3.63 -8.40
C LEU A 119 -6.57 -3.17 -9.17
N LEU A 120 -5.79 -2.25 -8.60
CA LEU A 120 -4.61 -1.67 -9.22
C LEU A 120 -3.48 -2.70 -9.38
N PHE A 121 -3.20 -3.53 -8.37
CA PHE A 121 -2.22 -4.61 -8.50
C PHE A 121 -2.64 -5.67 -9.52
N ASN A 122 -3.94 -6.00 -9.61
CA ASN A 122 -4.43 -6.89 -10.67
C ASN A 122 -4.26 -6.27 -12.07
N GLN A 123 -4.50 -4.96 -12.21
CA GLN A 123 -4.22 -4.25 -13.47
C GLN A 123 -2.72 -4.23 -13.79
N PHE A 124 -1.88 -4.02 -12.79
CA PHE A 124 -0.43 -4.07 -12.91
C PHE A 124 0.02 -5.43 -13.48
N ASN A 125 -0.48 -6.54 -12.93
CA ASN A 125 -0.13 -7.90 -13.35
C ASN A 125 -0.66 -8.31 -14.73
N ARG A 126 -1.66 -7.60 -15.27
CA ARG A 126 -2.13 -7.84 -16.64
C ARG A 126 -1.20 -7.26 -17.70
N ASN A 127 -0.27 -6.38 -17.31
CA ASN A 127 0.72 -5.84 -18.23
C ASN A 127 1.95 -6.76 -18.28
N PRO A 128 2.17 -7.50 -19.38
CA PRO A 128 3.30 -8.44 -19.47
C PRO A 128 4.67 -7.74 -19.50
N SER A 129 4.70 -6.43 -19.77
CA SER A 129 5.92 -5.63 -19.69
C SER A 129 6.33 -5.30 -18.25
N PHE A 130 5.46 -5.53 -17.25
CA PHE A 130 5.73 -5.30 -15.84
C PHE A 130 6.10 -6.61 -15.13
N SER A 131 7.31 -7.09 -15.40
CA SER A 131 7.78 -8.37 -14.87
C SER A 131 8.59 -8.22 -13.58
N TYR A 132 9.19 -7.07 -13.31
CA TYR A 132 10.11 -6.91 -12.18
C TYR A 132 9.38 -7.01 -10.84
N TYR A 133 8.19 -6.41 -10.73
CA TYR A 133 7.40 -6.43 -9.49
C TYR A 133 6.27 -7.46 -9.48
N HIS A 134 6.23 -8.41 -10.44
CA HIS A 134 5.14 -9.37 -10.56
C HIS A 134 4.93 -10.22 -9.29
N ASP A 135 6.01 -10.78 -8.73
CA ASP A 135 5.90 -11.57 -7.50
C ASP A 135 5.45 -10.68 -6.33
N SER A 136 6.08 -9.50 -6.22
CA SER A 136 5.80 -8.55 -5.14
C SER A 136 4.34 -8.08 -5.15
N SER A 137 3.74 -7.88 -6.32
CA SER A 137 2.34 -7.48 -6.42
C SER A 137 1.39 -8.59 -5.95
N ILE A 138 1.70 -9.87 -6.19
CA ILE A 138 0.91 -11.01 -5.67
C ILE A 138 0.91 -10.98 -4.14
N PHE A 139 2.06 -10.71 -3.52
CA PHE A 139 2.14 -10.54 -2.07
C PHE A 139 1.25 -9.39 -1.58
N TRP A 140 1.34 -8.21 -2.21
CA TRP A 140 0.52 -7.05 -1.81
C TRP A 140 -0.97 -7.24 -2.06
N ILE A 141 -1.37 -8.02 -3.07
CA ILE A 141 -2.77 -8.45 -3.23
C ILE A 141 -3.20 -9.29 -2.02
N GLY A 142 -2.35 -10.22 -1.56
CA GLY A 142 -2.59 -11.01 -0.36
C GLY A 142 -2.74 -10.14 0.90
N GLU A 143 -1.82 -9.20 1.12
CA GLU A 143 -1.92 -8.25 2.24
C GLU A 143 -3.19 -7.40 2.14
N SER A 144 -3.57 -6.94 0.94
CA SER A 144 -4.78 -6.14 0.76
C SER A 144 -6.05 -6.94 1.09
N TYR A 145 -6.15 -8.18 0.64
CA TYR A 145 -7.27 -9.07 1.01
C TYR A 145 -7.28 -9.40 2.50
N LEU A 146 -6.11 -9.55 3.13
CA LEU A 146 -6.02 -9.79 4.56
C LEU A 146 -6.62 -8.61 5.35
N GLN A 147 -6.30 -7.37 4.96
CA GLN A 147 -6.87 -6.17 5.59
C GLN A 147 -8.37 -6.03 5.36
N LEU A 148 -8.88 -6.52 4.23
CA LEU A 148 -10.32 -6.62 3.95
C LEU A 148 -11.03 -7.75 4.72
N GLY A 149 -10.30 -8.57 5.48
CA GLY A 149 -10.84 -9.75 6.14
C GLY A 149 -11.18 -10.91 5.20
N ASP A 150 -10.89 -10.78 3.90
CA ASP A 150 -11.09 -11.84 2.91
C ASP A 150 -9.95 -12.87 2.97
N LEU A 151 -10.02 -13.72 3.98
CA LEU A 151 -8.98 -14.71 4.24
C LEU A 151 -8.85 -15.76 3.13
N THR A 152 -9.92 -15.97 2.36
CA THR A 152 -9.92 -16.97 1.29
C THR A 152 -9.06 -16.48 0.13
N ASN A 153 -9.28 -15.24 -0.30
CA ASN A 153 -8.46 -14.64 -1.35
C ASN A 153 -7.04 -14.30 -0.86
N ALA A 154 -6.88 -13.83 0.39
CA ALA A 154 -5.55 -13.63 0.98
C ALA A 154 -4.71 -14.91 0.96
N LYS A 155 -5.28 -16.02 1.44
CA LYS A 155 -4.66 -17.34 1.40
C LYS A 155 -4.27 -17.75 -0.02
N LYS A 156 -5.17 -17.57 -0.99
CA LYS A 156 -4.92 -17.91 -2.39
C LYS A 156 -3.70 -17.16 -2.92
N SER A 157 -3.62 -15.85 -2.67
CA SER A 157 -2.48 -15.02 -3.08
C SER A 157 -1.17 -15.45 -2.43
N TYR A 158 -1.16 -15.75 -1.12
CA TYR A 158 0.06 -16.24 -0.47
C TYR A 158 0.51 -17.61 -0.98
N VAL A 159 -0.43 -18.52 -1.26
CA VAL A 159 -0.10 -19.81 -1.89
C VAL A 159 0.49 -19.61 -3.27
N GLU A 160 -0.09 -18.72 -4.08
CA GLU A 160 0.42 -18.38 -5.42
C GLU A 160 1.83 -17.80 -5.34
N TYR A 161 2.09 -16.89 -4.40
CA TYR A 161 3.43 -16.35 -4.17
C TYR A 161 4.44 -17.44 -3.80
N LEU A 162 4.07 -18.38 -2.92
CA LEU A 162 4.95 -19.48 -2.48
C LEU A 162 5.21 -20.52 -3.59
N LEU A 163 4.41 -20.57 -4.66
CA LEU A 163 4.76 -21.37 -5.83
C LEU A 163 5.98 -20.79 -6.58
N ILE A 164 6.19 -19.47 -6.48
CA ILE A 164 7.29 -18.75 -7.14
C ILE A 164 8.49 -18.64 -6.21
N GLN A 165 8.26 -18.34 -4.93
CA GLN A 165 9.29 -18.18 -3.89
C GLN A 165 8.99 -19.07 -2.68
N PRO A 166 9.27 -20.39 -2.77
CA PRO A 166 8.89 -21.36 -1.72
C PRO A 166 9.51 -21.07 -0.35
N ASP A 167 10.71 -20.49 -0.33
CA ASP A 167 11.50 -20.25 0.88
C ASP A 167 11.19 -18.91 1.56
N SER A 168 10.17 -18.18 1.10
CA SER A 168 9.80 -16.89 1.69
C SER A 168 9.17 -17.08 3.09
N LEU A 169 10.00 -16.96 4.13
CA LEU A 169 9.57 -17.07 5.53
C LEU A 169 8.43 -16.10 5.88
N VAL A 170 8.52 -14.86 5.39
CA VAL A 170 7.49 -13.83 5.61
C VAL A 170 6.11 -14.31 5.12
N VAL A 171 6.06 -14.87 3.91
CA VAL A 171 4.79 -15.32 3.33
C VAL A 171 4.30 -16.62 3.97
N GLN A 172 5.20 -17.51 4.37
CA GLN A 172 4.84 -18.69 5.15
C GLN A 172 4.20 -18.30 6.50
N GLU A 173 4.74 -17.29 7.18
CA GLU A 173 4.17 -16.76 8.43
C GLU A 173 2.81 -16.10 8.20
N ARG A 174 2.67 -15.25 7.18
CA ARG A 174 1.39 -14.63 6.81
C ARG A 174 0.33 -15.68 6.43
N LEU A 175 0.69 -16.71 5.67
CA LEU A 175 -0.20 -17.82 5.33
C LEU A 175 -0.62 -18.62 6.57
N LYS A 176 0.33 -18.91 7.48
CA LYS A 176 0.02 -19.60 8.74
C LYS A 176 -0.97 -18.79 9.58
N LEU A 177 -0.73 -17.49 9.71
CA LEU A 177 -1.58 -16.56 10.43
C LEU A 177 -2.99 -16.51 9.81
N THR A 178 -3.09 -16.39 8.48
CA THR A 178 -4.35 -16.39 7.73
C THR A 178 -5.14 -17.69 7.96
N ASN A 179 -4.47 -18.85 7.93
CA ASN A 179 -5.14 -20.13 8.21
C ASN A 179 -5.63 -20.25 9.66
N GLN A 180 -4.89 -19.70 10.62
CA GLN A 180 -5.32 -19.67 12.02
C GLN A 180 -6.59 -18.83 12.19
N MET A 181 -6.63 -17.64 11.58
CA MET A 181 -7.82 -16.79 11.59
C MET A 181 -9.01 -17.48 10.91
N ALA A 182 -8.81 -18.10 9.74
CA ALA A 182 -9.87 -18.80 9.01
C ALA A 182 -10.41 -20.00 9.82
N LYS A 183 -9.54 -20.72 10.52
CA LYS A 183 -9.97 -21.82 11.41
C LYS A 183 -10.82 -21.31 12.56
N LEU A 184 -10.45 -20.20 13.19
CA LEU A 184 -11.24 -19.60 14.28
C LEU A 184 -12.61 -19.15 13.77
N MET A 185 -12.67 -18.48 12.61
CA MET A 185 -13.94 -18.07 12.00
C MET A 185 -14.82 -19.24 11.55
N ASN A 186 -14.25 -20.33 11.02
CA ASN A 186 -15.05 -21.50 10.64
C ASN A 186 -15.44 -22.37 11.84
N SER A 187 -14.64 -22.40 12.92
CA SER A 187 -15.03 -23.08 14.17
C SER A 187 -16.20 -22.39 14.88
N THR A 188 -16.55 -21.18 14.45
CA THR A 188 -17.60 -20.34 15.04
C THR A 188 -18.91 -20.31 14.26
N ASP A 189 -19.01 -21.06 13.16
CA ASP A 189 -20.31 -21.52 12.60
C ASP A 189 -21.04 -22.46 13.58
N ASN A 190 -20.33 -23.02 14.57
CA ASN A 190 -20.92 -23.54 15.80
C ASN A 190 -20.88 -22.47 16.91
N ASN A 191 -21.54 -21.34 16.65
CA ASN A 191 -22.00 -20.32 17.60
C ASN A 191 -21.05 -19.99 18.78
N THR A 192 -20.10 -19.07 18.55
CA THR A 192 -19.59 -18.01 19.45
C THR A 192 -18.12 -17.71 19.16
N LEU A 193 -17.83 -16.79 18.24
CA LEU A 193 -16.64 -15.95 18.41
C LEU A 193 -17.09 -14.86 19.37
N THR A 194 -16.73 -14.98 20.65
CA THR A 194 -17.12 -13.95 21.61
C THR A 194 -16.38 -12.66 21.25
N VAL A 195 -16.94 -11.51 21.63
CA VAL A 195 -16.25 -10.22 21.54
C VAL A 195 -14.86 -10.29 22.19
N LEU A 196 -14.70 -11.16 23.19
CA LEU A 196 -13.46 -11.50 23.89
C LEU A 196 -12.40 -12.16 22.98
N ASP A 197 -12.80 -13.06 22.09
CA ASP A 197 -11.88 -13.74 21.16
C ASP A 197 -11.36 -12.78 20.09
N LYS A 198 -12.25 -11.90 19.58
CA LYS A 198 -11.89 -10.85 18.61
C LYS A 198 -10.92 -9.84 19.24
N ALA A 199 -11.19 -9.42 20.47
CA ALA A 199 -10.36 -8.45 21.18
C ALA A 199 -9.01 -9.02 21.65
N SER A 200 -8.96 -10.30 22.04
CA SER A 200 -7.69 -10.98 22.33
C SER A 200 -6.80 -11.06 21.09
N TRP A 201 -7.39 -11.34 19.93
CA TRP A 201 -6.65 -11.36 18.67
C TRP A 201 -6.19 -9.96 18.25
N LEU A 202 -7.05 -8.94 18.35
CA LEU A 202 -6.69 -7.55 18.03
C LEU A 202 -5.51 -7.09 18.89
N SER A 203 -5.53 -7.40 20.18
CA SER A 203 -4.43 -7.13 21.11
C SER A 203 -3.12 -7.81 20.67
N ASP A 204 -3.16 -9.09 20.31
CA ASP A 204 -1.96 -9.83 19.91
C ASP A 204 -1.42 -9.41 18.54
N TYR A 205 -2.31 -9.00 17.62
CA TYR A 205 -1.93 -8.45 16.31
C TYR A 205 -1.27 -7.07 16.47
N ILE A 206 -1.89 -6.17 17.24
CA ILE A 206 -1.36 -4.84 17.57
C ILE A 206 0.04 -4.96 18.19
N ILE A 207 0.24 -5.84 19.18
CA ILE A 207 1.54 -6.01 19.85
C ILE A 207 2.63 -6.47 18.87
N LYS A 208 2.27 -7.26 17.85
CA LYS A 208 3.22 -7.72 16.82
C LYS A 208 3.53 -6.63 15.79
N GLU A 209 2.54 -5.88 15.34
CA GLU A 209 2.74 -4.80 14.37
C GLU A 209 3.39 -3.56 15.02
N GLN A 210 3.13 -3.26 16.30
CA GLN A 210 3.84 -2.21 17.05
C GLN A 210 5.35 -2.47 17.11
N LYS A 211 5.78 -3.72 17.33
CA LYS A 211 7.20 -4.09 17.29
C LYS A 211 7.86 -3.89 15.92
N ASN A 212 7.08 -3.73 14.86
CA ASN A 212 7.56 -3.52 13.49
C ASN A 212 7.46 -2.06 13.02
N GLY A 213 7.04 -1.13 13.89
CA GLY A 213 7.27 0.31 13.75
C GLY A 213 6.40 1.03 12.71
N SER A 214 5.14 1.35 13.05
CA SER A 214 4.44 2.58 12.60
C SER A 214 3.15 2.93 13.37
N LEU A 215 2.72 2.11 14.35
CA LEU A 215 1.47 2.29 15.12
C LEU A 215 1.69 2.63 16.61
N GLU A 216 2.91 3.00 17.01
CA GLU A 216 3.31 3.04 18.42
C GLU A 216 2.59 4.12 19.24
N SER A 217 2.36 5.35 18.74
CA SER A 217 1.91 6.44 19.63
C SER A 217 0.44 6.35 20.04
N ASN A 218 -0.46 6.05 19.11
CA ASN A 218 -1.90 6.18 19.35
C ASN A 218 -2.46 4.93 20.05
N VAL A 219 -1.94 3.76 19.67
CA VAL A 219 -2.39 2.50 20.27
C VAL A 219 -1.74 2.25 21.62
N SER A 220 -0.48 2.64 21.83
CA SER A 220 0.12 2.59 23.18
C SER A 220 -0.62 3.53 24.12
N SER A 221 -0.86 4.80 23.74
CA SER A 221 -1.56 5.75 24.61
C SER A 221 -3.00 5.35 24.94
N PHE A 222 -3.70 4.67 24.03
CA PHE A 222 -5.01 4.09 24.30
C PHE A 222 -4.91 2.87 25.24
N LEU A 223 -4.01 1.93 24.97
CA LEU A 223 -3.85 0.72 25.81
C LEU A 223 -3.29 1.05 27.20
N ASP A 224 -2.49 2.11 27.33
CA ASP A 224 -1.95 2.63 28.59
C ASP A 224 -3.05 3.17 29.51
N LYS A 225 -4.27 3.42 28.99
CA LYS A 225 -5.46 3.75 29.81
C LYS A 225 -5.93 2.56 30.66
N PHE A 226 -5.45 1.35 30.36
CA PHE A 226 -5.82 0.11 31.06
C PHE A 226 -4.61 -0.46 31.77
N ASN A 227 -4.70 -0.70 33.08
CA ASN A 227 -3.58 -1.18 33.88
C ASN A 227 -3.21 -2.63 33.57
N ASN A 228 -4.12 -3.40 32.97
CA ASN A 228 -3.93 -4.77 32.57
C ASN A 228 -4.97 -5.21 31.53
N LYS A 229 -4.75 -6.38 30.94
CA LYS A 229 -5.65 -6.96 29.93
C LYS A 229 -7.08 -7.15 30.47
N ASP A 230 -7.25 -7.53 31.73
CA ASP A 230 -8.57 -7.78 32.32
C ASP A 230 -9.41 -6.49 32.42
N GLU A 231 -8.78 -5.35 32.69
CA GLU A 231 -9.43 -4.03 32.73
C GLU A 231 -9.89 -3.58 31.34
N PHE A 232 -9.06 -3.78 30.32
CA PHE A 232 -9.45 -3.54 28.92
C PHE A 232 -10.64 -4.40 28.50
N PHE A 233 -10.63 -5.69 28.83
CA PHE A 233 -11.74 -6.59 28.51
C PHE A 233 -13.00 -6.27 29.32
N SER A 234 -12.85 -5.85 30.58
CA SER A 234 -13.98 -5.38 31.38
C SER A 234 -14.63 -4.15 30.74
N TRP A 235 -13.84 -3.15 30.33
CA TRP A 235 -14.33 -1.98 29.62
C TRP A 235 -15.07 -2.36 28.33
N LEU A 236 -14.47 -3.21 27.49
CA LEU A 236 -15.06 -3.67 26.23
C LEU A 236 -16.41 -4.38 26.43
N VAL A 237 -16.50 -5.24 27.46
CA VAL A 237 -17.73 -5.93 27.85
C VAL A 237 -18.77 -4.94 28.41
N THR A 238 -18.33 -3.91 29.12
CA THR A 238 -19.23 -2.90 29.70
C THR A 238 -19.78 -1.97 28.63
N THR A 239 -18.98 -1.54 27.66
CA THR A 239 -19.41 -0.73 26.52
C THR A 239 -20.38 -1.49 25.62
N THR A 240 -20.15 -2.77 25.39
CA THR A 240 -21.06 -3.62 24.60
C THR A 240 -22.36 -3.98 25.34
N ASN A 241 -22.31 -4.15 26.67
CA ASN A 241 -23.52 -4.44 27.47
C ASN A 241 -24.29 -3.19 27.91
N GLY A 242 -23.65 -2.02 28.03
CA GLY A 242 -24.31 -0.74 28.29
C GLY A 242 -25.28 -0.36 27.17
N TYR A 243 -25.01 -0.82 25.94
CA TYR A 243 -25.92 -0.72 24.82
C TYR A 243 -27.14 -1.65 24.92
N ASN A 244 -27.01 -2.81 25.58
CA ASN A 244 -28.10 -3.78 25.74
C ASN A 244 -29.12 -3.38 26.82
N SER A 245 -28.77 -2.51 27.77
CA SER A 245 -29.68 -2.11 28.86
C SER A 245 -30.64 -0.97 28.47
N GLU A 246 -30.28 -0.11 27.51
CA GLU A 246 -31.20 0.91 26.93
C GLU A 246 -32.30 0.29 26.06
N LEU A 247 -32.11 -0.93 25.56
CA LEU A 247 -33.11 -1.72 24.82
C LEU A 247 -34.12 -2.46 25.72
N SER A 248 -33.95 -2.43 27.05
CA SER A 248 -34.75 -3.25 27.98
C SER A 248 -35.93 -2.54 28.65
N SER A 249 -36.25 -1.29 28.28
CA SER A 249 -37.43 -0.57 28.77
C SER A 249 -38.46 -0.30 27.66
N GLY A 250 -39.23 -1.32 27.28
CA GLY A 250 -40.34 -1.18 26.33
C GLY A 250 -41.01 -2.51 25.99
N SER A 251 -42.14 -2.78 26.63
CA SER A 251 -43.02 -3.96 26.55
C SER A 251 -43.74 -4.13 25.20
N ASP A 252 -43.76 -5.34 24.63
CA ASP A 252 -44.94 -6.26 24.54
C ASP A 252 -44.95 -7.20 23.31
N ILE A 253 -44.96 -8.51 23.63
CA ILE A 253 -45.71 -9.65 23.09
C ILE A 253 -45.88 -9.88 21.55
N SER A 254 -45.36 -11.05 21.15
CA SER A 254 -45.84 -12.03 20.15
C SER A 254 -45.44 -11.93 18.67
N ASN A 255 -44.85 -13.05 18.20
CA ASN A 255 -44.74 -13.52 16.82
C ASN A 255 -44.04 -12.62 15.79
N SER A 256 -42.74 -12.89 15.54
CA SER A 256 -42.27 -13.40 14.23
C SER A 256 -40.73 -13.51 14.17
N LYS A 257 -40.26 -14.65 13.63
CA LYS A 257 -39.03 -14.91 12.84
C LYS A 257 -37.68 -14.29 13.28
N ASN A 258 -36.68 -15.18 13.34
CA ASN A 258 -35.23 -14.92 13.23
C ASN A 258 -34.89 -13.51 12.72
N ILE A 259 -34.22 -12.73 13.56
CA ILE A 259 -33.55 -11.50 13.15
C ILE A 259 -32.06 -11.78 13.19
N GLU A 260 -31.47 -11.89 12.00
CA GLU A 260 -30.03 -11.81 11.78
C GLU A 260 -29.47 -10.57 12.49
N MET A 261 -28.28 -10.73 13.06
CA MET A 261 -27.54 -9.62 13.65
C MET A 261 -27.24 -8.61 12.54
N ASP A 262 -27.91 -7.45 12.58
CA ASP A 262 -27.84 -6.42 11.55
C ASP A 262 -26.39 -5.93 11.39
N SER A 263 -25.88 -5.97 10.16
CA SER A 263 -24.49 -5.57 9.82
C SER A 263 -24.19 -4.16 10.29
N ASP A 264 -25.22 -3.32 10.39
CA ASP A 264 -25.19 -1.94 10.86
C ASP A 264 -24.63 -1.78 12.29
N ILE A 265 -24.78 -2.79 13.15
CA ILE A 265 -24.32 -2.73 14.56
C ILE A 265 -22.83 -3.08 14.64
N LEU A 266 -22.37 -4.06 13.86
CA LEU A 266 -20.94 -4.36 13.74
C LEU A 266 -20.19 -3.17 13.12
N SER A 267 -20.78 -2.55 12.09
CA SER A 267 -20.24 -1.34 11.47
C SER A 267 -20.18 -0.17 12.45
N LYS A 268 -21.19 0.01 13.32
CA LYS A 268 -21.15 1.07 14.35
C LYS A 268 -20.09 0.83 15.41
N LEU A 269 -19.92 -0.42 15.87
CA LEU A 269 -18.86 -0.79 16.82
C LEU A 269 -17.46 -0.61 16.23
N GLU A 270 -17.30 -0.96 14.96
CA GLU A 270 -16.07 -0.75 14.19
C GLU A 270 -15.80 0.76 13.98
N ILE A 271 -16.83 1.55 13.67
CA ILE A 271 -16.74 3.01 13.55
C ILE A 271 -16.43 3.68 14.91
N GLU A 272 -17.03 3.24 16.02
CA GLU A 272 -16.76 3.80 17.36
C GLU A 272 -15.33 3.47 17.81
N LEU A 273 -14.86 2.25 17.54
CA LEU A 273 -13.48 1.84 17.77
C LEU A 273 -12.51 2.64 16.88
N LEU A 274 -12.84 2.84 15.61
CA LEU A 274 -12.02 3.63 14.69
C LEU A 274 -12.02 5.13 15.01
N ASN A 275 -13.12 5.67 15.54
CA ASN A 275 -13.22 7.07 15.97
C ASN A 275 -12.43 7.34 17.25
N GLU A 276 -12.43 6.42 18.23
CA GLU A 276 -11.60 6.52 19.45
C GLU A 276 -10.11 6.28 19.17
N LEU A 277 -9.77 5.62 18.05
CA LEU A 277 -8.39 5.40 17.58
C LEU A 277 -7.88 6.53 16.66
N GLY A 278 -8.74 7.51 16.33
CA GLY A 278 -8.52 8.54 15.32
C GLY A 278 -8.40 9.99 15.80
N ASP A 279 -8.41 10.26 17.11
CA ASP A 279 -8.12 11.57 17.73
C ASP A 279 -6.90 11.48 18.67
#